data_AF-A0A146KHF0-F1
#
_entry.id   AF-A0A146KHF0-F1
#
_cell.length_a   1.000
_cell.length_b   1.000
_cell.length_c   1.000
_cell.angle_alpha   90.00
_cell.angle_beta   90.00
_cell.angle_gamma   90.00
#
_symmetry.space_group_name_H-M   'P 1'
#
loop_
_entity.id
_entity.type
_entity.pdbx_description
1 polymer ?
#
loop_
_entity_poly.entity_id
_entity_poly.type
_entity_poly.pdbx_seq_one_letter_code
_entity_poly.pdbx_strand_id
1 'polypeptide(L)'
;DVIVFQEHHKPENYKCIDHYVENGMKVIAIDHTTYLFPFFDQPKLVNRQYKSLSYLEQIRHQSYPNAHAVVALSPIDALVWRHAGVRSRYIPNPMTFQISNIQRRPKNVLFVGRINPTKQPYLALKTMEYLNKIEPQAHLTILGAPKETIQQQIIDMRLKNTEALGFKLNVDEYYQNASV
;
A
#
# COMPACT_ATOMS: atom_id res chain seq x y z
N ASP A 1 -7.75 15.15 -27.32
CA ASP A 1 -6.66 14.95 -26.34
C ASP A 1 -6.90 13.73 -25.45
N VAL A 2 -5.90 13.35 -24.65
CA VAL A 2 -6.00 12.25 -23.66
C VAL A 2 -5.83 12.85 -22.26
N ILE A 3 -6.74 12.52 -21.35
CA ILE A 3 -6.68 12.87 -19.93
C ILE A 3 -6.26 11.65 -19.13
N VAL A 4 -5.27 11.82 -18.25
CA VAL A 4 -4.79 10.76 -17.36
C VAL A 4 -5.09 11.16 -15.91
N PHE A 5 -5.91 10.36 -15.23
CA PHE A 5 -6.20 10.52 -13.81
C PHE A 5 -5.27 9.63 -12.98
N GLN A 6 -4.52 10.23 -12.05
CA GLN A 6 -3.86 9.50 -10.97
C GLN A 6 -4.82 9.44 -9.78
N GLU A 7 -5.52 8.31 -9.63
CA GLU A 7 -6.64 8.20 -8.70
C GLU A 7 -6.20 7.78 -7.30
N HIS A 8 -6.63 8.56 -6.29
CA HIS A 8 -6.32 8.36 -4.87
C HIS A 8 -7.58 8.35 -3.97
N HIS A 9 -8.68 7.81 -4.47
CA HIS A 9 -9.97 7.68 -3.78
C HIS A 9 -10.73 8.98 -3.51
N LYS A 10 -10.55 10.01 -4.34
CA LYS A 10 -11.31 11.26 -4.18
C LYS A 10 -12.62 11.13 -4.94
N PRO A 11 -13.79 11.13 -4.29
CA PRO A 11 -15.08 10.99 -4.98
C PRO A 11 -15.28 11.97 -6.15
N GLU A 12 -14.67 13.15 -6.05
CA GLU A 12 -14.72 14.20 -7.06
C GLU A 12 -14.03 13.78 -8.37
N ASN A 13 -12.95 13.01 -8.28
CA ASN A 13 -12.21 12.57 -9.47
C ASN A 13 -13.03 11.61 -10.33
N TYR A 14 -13.85 10.76 -9.72
CA TYR A 14 -14.74 9.84 -10.46
C TYR A 14 -15.79 10.61 -11.28
N LYS A 15 -16.35 11.68 -10.71
CA LYS A 15 -17.24 12.60 -11.44
C LYS A 15 -16.51 13.27 -12.60
N CYS A 16 -15.23 13.63 -12.42
CA CYS A 16 -14.43 14.18 -13.49
C CYS A 16 -14.18 13.18 -14.62
N ILE A 17 -13.94 11.89 -14.31
CA ILE A 17 -13.79 10.84 -15.33
C ILE A 17 -15.01 10.84 -16.26
N ASP A 18 -16.21 10.74 -15.70
CA ASP A 18 -17.45 10.71 -16.48
C ASP A 18 -17.63 11.99 -17.30
N HIS A 19 -17.43 13.16 -16.66
CA HIS A 19 -17.51 14.45 -17.33
C HIS A 19 -16.61 14.56 -18.57
N TYR A 20 -15.34 14.16 -18.48
CA TYR A 20 -14.43 14.25 -19.63
C TYR A 20 -14.77 13.22 -20.72
N VAL A 21 -15.23 12.03 -20.34
CA VAL A 21 -15.71 11.03 -21.32
C VAL A 21 -16.92 11.56 -22.08
N GLU A 22 -17.91 12.13 -21.39
CA GLU A 22 -19.11 12.71 -21.99
C GLU A 22 -18.81 13.89 -22.92
N ASN A 23 -17.74 14.62 -22.66
CA ASN A 23 -17.25 15.71 -23.51
C ASN A 23 -16.30 15.24 -24.63
N GLY A 24 -16.28 13.94 -24.93
CA GLY A 24 -15.57 13.37 -26.09
C GLY A 24 -14.06 13.18 -25.89
N MET A 25 -13.55 13.30 -24.66
CA MET A 25 -12.13 13.12 -24.36
C MET A 25 -11.78 11.65 -24.13
N LYS A 26 -10.58 11.25 -24.51
CA LYS A 26 -10.04 9.93 -24.14
C LYS A 26 -9.56 9.99 -22.70
N VAL A 27 -10.07 9.11 -21.84
CA VAL A 27 -9.74 9.11 -20.40
C VAL A 27 -9.06 7.79 -20.00
N ILE A 28 -7.88 7.90 -19.40
CA ILE A 28 -7.18 6.79 -18.75
C ILE A 28 -7.19 7.06 -17.24
N ALA A 29 -7.68 6.13 -16.45
CA ALA A 29 -7.63 6.22 -14.99
C ALA A 29 -6.58 5.25 -14.43
N ILE A 30 -5.72 5.70 -13.52
CA ILE A 30 -4.74 4.86 -12.83
C ILE A 30 -5.25 4.63 -11.41
N ASP A 31 -5.64 3.40 -11.10
CA ASP A 31 -6.10 2.99 -9.77
C ASP A 31 -4.88 2.72 -8.87
N HIS A 32 -4.48 3.69 -8.04
CA HIS A 32 -3.33 3.56 -7.12
C HIS A 32 -3.62 2.71 -5.89
N THR A 33 -4.63 1.86 -5.97
CA THR A 33 -5.32 1.30 -4.82
C THR A 33 -5.62 -0.15 -5.09
N THR A 34 -5.58 -0.98 -4.05
CA THR A 34 -6.04 -2.36 -4.20
C THR A 34 -7.54 -2.36 -4.40
N TYR A 35 -8.05 -3.23 -5.27
CA TYR A 35 -9.49 -3.37 -5.53
C TYR A 35 -10.30 -3.46 -4.23
N LEU A 36 -9.78 -4.24 -3.26
CA LEU A 36 -10.43 -4.48 -1.97
C LEU A 36 -10.30 -3.33 -0.95
N PHE A 37 -9.57 -2.26 -1.25
CA PHE A 37 -9.34 -1.16 -0.29
C PHE A 37 -10.63 -0.59 0.32
N PRO A 38 -11.71 -0.33 -0.45
CA PRO A 38 -12.92 0.28 0.11
C PRO A 38 -13.67 -0.60 1.12
N PHE A 39 -13.32 -1.88 1.22
CA PHE A 39 -13.87 -2.81 2.21
C PHE A 39 -13.12 -2.77 3.54
N PHE A 40 -11.87 -2.29 3.55
CA PHE A 40 -11.02 -2.23 4.74
C PHE A 40 -11.05 -0.86 5.45
N ASP A 41 -11.38 0.21 4.72
CA ASP A 41 -11.29 1.59 5.23
C ASP A 41 -12.54 2.07 5.98
N GLN A 42 -13.65 1.29 5.98
CA GLN A 42 -14.94 1.73 6.55
C GLN A 42 -15.64 0.61 7.36
N PRO A 43 -15.31 0.41 8.66
CA PRO A 43 -16.08 -0.47 9.53
C PRO A 43 -17.48 0.05 9.89
N LYS A 44 -17.87 1.28 9.50
CA LYS A 44 -18.98 2.02 10.16
C LYS A 44 -20.24 2.29 9.33
N LEU A 45 -20.36 1.82 8.08
CA LEU A 45 -21.55 2.08 7.25
C LEU A 45 -22.18 0.82 6.64
N VAL A 46 -22.12 -0.31 7.35
CA VAL A 46 -22.83 -1.53 6.94
C VAL A 46 -24.25 -1.50 7.50
N ASN A 47 -25.19 -0.93 6.73
CA ASN A 47 -26.61 -1.04 7.01
C ASN A 47 -27.06 -2.49 6.70
N ARG A 48 -27.53 -3.21 7.72
CA ARG A 48 -27.68 -4.68 7.75
C ARG A 48 -28.67 -5.30 6.75
N GLN A 49 -29.30 -4.52 5.86
CA GLN A 49 -30.31 -5.02 4.92
C GLN A 49 -29.86 -5.11 3.45
N TYR A 50 -28.68 -4.60 3.12
CA TYR A 50 -28.03 -4.89 1.83
C TYR A 50 -26.56 -5.23 2.10
N LYS A 51 -26.00 -6.18 1.34
CA LYS A 51 -24.55 -6.44 1.25
C LYS A 51 -23.86 -5.12 0.84
N SER A 52 -23.46 -4.30 1.81
CA SER A 52 -23.18 -2.88 1.57
C SER A 52 -21.82 -2.69 0.90
N LEU A 53 -21.81 -2.52 -0.42
CA LEU A 53 -20.68 -1.91 -1.12
C LEU A 53 -20.51 -0.49 -0.58
N SER A 54 -19.29 -0.09 -0.20
CA SER A 54 -19.03 1.27 0.26
C SER A 54 -19.37 2.28 -0.86
N TYR A 55 -19.71 3.52 -0.50
CA TYR A 55 -19.99 4.57 -1.49
C TYR A 55 -18.88 4.69 -2.54
N LEU A 56 -17.63 4.58 -2.10
CA LEU A 56 -16.46 4.58 -2.96
C LEU A 56 -16.45 3.40 -3.94
N GLU A 57 -16.84 2.22 -3.50
CA GLU A 57 -16.93 1.06 -4.39
C GLU A 57 -18.05 1.22 -5.44
N GLN A 58 -19.18 1.79 -5.03
CA GLN A 58 -20.29 2.07 -5.94
C GLN A 58 -19.86 3.04 -7.05
N ILE A 59 -19.22 4.17 -6.70
CA ILE A 59 -18.79 5.15 -7.70
C ILE A 59 -17.67 4.61 -8.60
N ARG A 60 -16.76 3.79 -8.08
CA ARG A 60 -15.72 3.13 -8.90
C ARG A 60 -16.35 2.24 -9.97
N HIS A 61 -17.33 1.43 -9.59
CA HIS A 61 -18.05 0.55 -10.50
C HIS A 61 -18.99 1.28 -11.47
N GLN A 62 -19.34 2.53 -11.19
CA GLN A 62 -20.09 3.39 -12.11
C GLN A 62 -19.17 4.06 -13.14
N SER A 63 -18.07 4.67 -12.70
CA SER A 63 -17.25 5.52 -13.58
C SER A 63 -16.16 4.76 -14.35
N TYR A 64 -15.52 3.73 -13.75
CA TYR A 64 -14.43 3.01 -14.43
C TYR A 64 -14.84 2.27 -15.71
N PRO A 65 -16.05 1.68 -15.83
CA PRO A 65 -16.52 1.14 -17.11
C PRO A 65 -16.58 2.18 -18.25
N ASN A 66 -16.82 3.46 -17.91
CA ASN A 66 -16.90 4.54 -18.89
C ASN A 66 -15.50 4.99 -19.37
N ALA A 67 -14.46 4.78 -18.55
CA ALA A 67 -13.09 5.11 -18.91
C ALA A 67 -12.60 4.32 -20.14
N HIS A 68 -11.70 4.93 -20.92
CA HIS A 68 -11.13 4.30 -22.11
C HIS A 68 -10.14 3.20 -21.75
N ALA A 69 -9.43 3.36 -20.64
CA ALA A 69 -8.65 2.32 -20.00
C ALA A 69 -8.54 2.58 -18.50
N VAL A 70 -8.39 1.51 -17.73
CA VAL A 70 -8.01 1.58 -16.31
C VAL A 70 -6.67 0.88 -16.11
N VAL A 71 -5.67 1.62 -15.65
CA VAL A 71 -4.38 1.06 -15.26
C VAL A 71 -4.47 0.64 -13.80
N ALA A 72 -4.16 -0.63 -13.52
CA ALA A 72 -4.00 -1.13 -12.17
C ALA A 72 -2.53 -1.44 -11.89
N LEU A 73 -2.11 -1.26 -10.64
CA LEU A 73 -0.71 -1.40 -10.22
C LEU A 73 -0.34 -2.82 -9.80
N SER A 74 -1.27 -3.77 -9.88
CA SER A 74 -1.02 -5.20 -9.67
C SER A 74 -1.73 -6.05 -10.74
N PRO A 75 -1.20 -7.26 -11.06
CA PRO A 75 -1.86 -8.18 -11.99
C PRO A 75 -3.25 -8.62 -11.51
N ILE A 76 -3.41 -8.77 -10.18
CA ILE A 76 -4.65 -9.21 -9.55
C ILE A 76 -5.73 -8.13 -9.69
N ASP A 77 -5.42 -6.88 -9.35
CA ASP A 77 -6.38 -5.78 -9.47
C ASP A 77 -6.80 -5.59 -10.94
N ALA A 78 -5.85 -5.70 -11.87
CA ALA A 78 -6.16 -5.66 -13.30
C ALA A 78 -7.10 -6.79 -13.74
N LEU A 79 -6.92 -7.99 -13.18
CA LEU A 79 -7.78 -9.15 -13.46
C LEU A 79 -9.19 -8.93 -12.91
N VAL A 80 -9.31 -8.46 -11.68
CA VAL A 80 -10.61 -8.18 -11.06
C VAL A 80 -11.38 -7.13 -11.86
N TRP A 81 -10.72 -6.03 -12.25
CA TRP A 81 -11.36 -5.01 -13.08
C TRP A 81 -11.80 -5.54 -14.45
N ARG A 82 -11.01 -6.40 -15.09
CA ARG A 82 -11.42 -7.07 -16.35
C ARG A 82 -12.66 -7.93 -16.16
N HIS A 83 -12.75 -8.67 -15.06
CA HIS A 83 -13.95 -9.46 -14.75
C HIS A 83 -15.18 -8.60 -14.49
N ALA A 84 -15.00 -7.36 -14.03
CA ALA A 84 -16.06 -6.36 -13.91
C ALA A 84 -16.41 -5.65 -15.23
N GLY A 85 -15.89 -6.11 -16.38
CA GLY A 85 -16.16 -5.52 -17.70
C GLY A 85 -15.35 -4.27 -18.03
N VAL A 86 -14.37 -3.90 -17.18
CA VAL A 86 -13.53 -2.71 -17.38
C VAL A 86 -12.35 -3.04 -18.29
N ARG A 87 -11.98 -2.10 -19.18
CA ARG A 87 -10.79 -2.17 -20.04
C ARG A 87 -9.50 -1.97 -19.23
N SER A 88 -9.17 -2.94 -18.37
CA SER A 88 -8.06 -2.81 -17.44
C SER A 88 -6.74 -3.41 -17.93
N ARG A 89 -5.62 -2.74 -17.61
CA ARG A 89 -4.24 -3.15 -17.90
C ARG A 89 -3.38 -3.06 -16.65
N TYR A 90 -2.49 -4.02 -16.48
CA TYR A 90 -1.48 -3.99 -15.41
C TYR A 90 -0.28 -3.18 -15.89
N ILE A 91 0.05 -2.10 -15.19
CA ILE A 91 1.30 -1.34 -15.36
C ILE A 91 1.80 -1.01 -13.95
N PRO A 92 2.89 -1.61 -13.47
CA PRO A 92 3.40 -1.32 -12.14
C PRO A 92 3.98 0.10 -12.07
N ASN A 93 4.06 0.65 -10.86
CA ASN A 93 4.88 1.84 -10.64
C ASN A 93 6.33 1.54 -11.06
N PRO A 94 7.01 2.48 -11.74
CA PRO A 94 8.39 2.27 -12.16
C PRO A 94 9.28 2.13 -10.93
N MET A 95 10.22 1.20 -10.99
CA MET A 95 11.36 1.19 -10.07
C MET A 95 12.37 2.23 -10.56
N THR A 96 12.67 3.22 -9.73
CA THR A 96 13.61 4.31 -10.05
C THR A 96 15.05 4.01 -9.65
N PHE A 97 15.30 2.81 -9.12
CA PHE A 97 16.60 2.38 -8.63
C PHE A 97 17.04 1.08 -9.30
N GLN A 98 18.36 0.88 -9.37
CA GLN A 98 18.94 -0.37 -9.82
C GLN A 98 19.05 -1.35 -8.66
N ILE A 99 18.71 -2.62 -8.93
CA ILE A 99 18.92 -3.70 -7.97
C ILE A 99 20.41 -4.00 -7.96
N SER A 100 21.06 -3.81 -6.81
CA SER A 100 22.44 -4.17 -6.59
C SER A 100 22.54 -5.54 -5.90
N ASN A 101 23.63 -6.27 -6.17
CA ASN A 101 23.92 -7.50 -5.46
C ASN A 101 24.24 -7.18 -3.99
N ILE A 102 23.42 -7.70 -3.08
CA ILE A 102 23.64 -7.54 -1.65
C ILE A 102 24.60 -8.64 -1.19
N GLN A 103 25.72 -8.24 -0.56
CA GLN A 103 26.60 -9.20 0.11
C GLN A 103 25.91 -9.71 1.38
N ARG A 104 26.04 -11.01 1.66
CA ARG A 104 25.50 -11.62 2.88
C ARG A 104 26.09 -10.90 4.10
N ARG A 105 25.22 -10.31 4.92
CA ARG A 105 25.56 -9.39 6.02
C ARG A 105 24.98 -9.91 7.35
N PRO A 106 25.21 -9.22 8.50
CA PRO A 106 24.66 -9.63 9.80
C PRO A 106 23.14 -9.82 9.76
N LYS A 107 22.58 -10.55 10.73
CA LYS A 107 21.16 -10.97 10.77
C LYS A 107 20.20 -9.81 11.09
N ASN A 108 20.26 -8.77 10.27
CA ASN A 108 19.51 -7.53 10.39
C ASN A 108 18.21 -7.67 9.61
N VAL A 109 17.09 -7.38 10.26
CA VAL A 109 15.76 -7.29 9.68
C VAL A 109 15.42 -5.80 9.58
N LEU A 110 14.94 -5.36 8.42
CA LEU A 110 14.53 -3.99 8.20
C LEU A 110 13.04 -3.91 7.91
N PHE A 111 12.33 -3.08 8.69
CA PHE A 111 10.98 -2.64 8.36
C PHE A 111 11.02 -1.20 7.85
N VAL A 112 10.56 -0.97 6.62
CA VAL A 112 10.37 0.38 6.05
C VAL A 112 8.92 0.59 5.70
N GLY A 113 8.25 1.51 6.40
CA GLY A 113 6.87 1.85 6.09
C GLY A 113 6.22 2.77 7.11
N ARG A 114 5.11 3.41 6.69
CA ARG A 114 4.27 4.18 7.62
C ARG A 114 3.78 3.29 8.75
N ILE A 115 3.84 3.78 9.99
CA ILE A 115 3.32 3.08 11.16
C ILE A 115 1.81 3.28 11.20
N ASN A 116 1.09 2.38 10.52
CA ASN A 116 -0.36 2.38 10.45
C ASN A 116 -0.91 0.94 10.36
N PRO A 117 -2.22 0.73 10.54
CA PRO A 117 -2.81 -0.61 10.53
C PRO A 117 -2.58 -1.36 9.22
N THR A 118 -2.59 -0.71 8.06
CA THR A 118 -2.43 -1.38 6.76
C THR A 118 -1.02 -1.91 6.52
N LYS A 119 -0.01 -1.30 7.15
CA LYS A 119 1.39 -1.74 7.10
C LYS A 119 1.77 -2.71 8.22
N GLN A 120 0.88 -2.91 9.20
CA GLN A 120 0.99 -3.92 10.25
C GLN A 120 2.37 -3.96 10.98
N PRO A 121 2.93 -2.81 11.41
CA PRO A 121 4.27 -2.76 12.00
C PRO A 121 4.38 -3.57 13.31
N TYR A 122 3.28 -3.73 14.04
CA TYR A 122 3.23 -4.55 15.25
C TYR A 122 3.39 -6.05 14.99
N LEU A 123 3.06 -6.54 13.79
CA LEU A 123 3.39 -7.91 13.41
C LEU A 123 4.90 -8.11 13.23
N ALA A 124 5.64 -7.08 12.79
CA ALA A 124 7.09 -7.14 12.73
C ALA A 124 7.68 -7.30 14.14
N LEU A 125 7.17 -6.55 15.13
CA LEU A 125 7.59 -6.70 16.54
C LEU A 125 7.30 -8.10 17.10
N LYS A 126 6.10 -8.63 16.86
CA LYS A 126 5.74 -9.99 17.27
C LYS A 126 6.65 -11.02 16.61
N THR A 127 6.91 -10.87 15.31
CA THR A 127 7.83 -11.75 14.59
C THR A 127 9.23 -11.68 15.21
N MET A 128 9.69 -10.48 15.59
CA MET A 128 10.99 -10.30 16.23
C MET A 128 11.07 -10.96 17.61
N GLU A 129 10.00 -10.94 18.39
CA GLU A 129 9.92 -11.67 19.66
C GLU A 129 10.16 -13.17 19.48
N TYR A 130 9.59 -13.78 18.44
CA TYR A 130 9.86 -15.18 18.09
C TYR A 130 11.28 -15.37 17.55
N LEU A 131 11.73 -14.48 16.66
CA LEU A 131 13.04 -14.56 16.05
C LEU A 131 14.15 -14.48 17.11
N ASN A 132 14.03 -13.61 18.11
CA ASN A 132 15.00 -13.50 19.21
C ASN A 132 15.18 -14.80 20.01
N LYS A 133 14.19 -15.70 20.03
CA LYS A 133 14.28 -17.01 20.72
C LYS A 133 15.13 -18.00 19.94
N ILE A 134 15.08 -17.95 18.61
CA ILE A 134 15.80 -18.86 17.71
C ILE A 134 17.11 -18.27 17.21
N GLU A 135 17.20 -16.94 17.19
CA GLU A 135 18.32 -16.15 16.70
C GLU A 135 18.53 -14.91 17.58
N PRO A 136 19.23 -15.05 18.71
CA PRO A 136 19.42 -13.94 19.65
C PRO A 136 20.30 -12.80 19.14
N GLN A 137 21.01 -13.00 18.01
CA GLN A 137 21.83 -11.96 17.37
C GLN A 137 21.07 -11.20 16.28
N ALA A 138 19.82 -11.55 16.01
CA ALA A 138 19.03 -10.82 15.04
C ALA A 138 18.68 -9.43 15.60
N HIS A 139 18.71 -8.41 14.72
CA HIS A 139 18.37 -7.03 15.06
C HIS A 139 17.27 -6.52 14.13
N LEU A 140 16.26 -5.85 14.67
CA LEU A 140 15.20 -5.22 13.89
C LEU A 140 15.34 -3.69 13.93
N THR A 141 15.49 -3.08 12.76
CA THR A 141 15.40 -1.62 12.57
C THR A 141 14.06 -1.26 11.94
N ILE A 142 13.33 -0.31 12.53
CA ILE A 142 12.04 0.17 12.03
C ILE A 142 12.12 1.63 11.59
N LEU A 143 11.75 1.91 10.34
CA LEU A 143 11.70 3.24 9.71
C LEU A 143 10.28 3.59 9.25
N GLY A 144 9.86 4.86 9.37
CA GLY A 144 8.74 5.41 8.59
C GLY A 144 7.59 6.14 9.31
N ALA A 145 7.66 6.44 10.61
CA ALA A 145 6.74 7.38 11.28
C ALA A 145 7.39 7.96 12.57
N PRO A 146 6.73 8.82 13.37
CA PRO A 146 7.32 9.33 14.62
C PRO A 146 7.80 8.16 15.49
N LYS A 147 9.02 8.29 16.02
CA LYS A 147 9.69 7.24 16.80
C LYS A 147 8.80 6.75 17.94
N GLU A 148 8.07 7.67 18.54
CA GLU A 148 7.26 7.50 19.74
C GLU A 148 6.12 6.48 19.54
N THR A 149 5.55 6.39 18.32
CA THR A 149 4.37 5.56 18.05
C THR A 149 4.62 4.06 18.26
N ILE A 150 5.87 3.62 18.09
CA ILE A 150 6.24 2.20 18.21
C ILE A 150 7.28 1.95 19.29
N GLN A 151 8.04 2.98 19.71
CA GLN A 151 9.05 2.88 20.75
C GLN A 151 8.50 2.34 22.06
N GLN A 152 7.31 2.80 22.48
CA GLN A 152 6.69 2.33 23.71
C GLN A 152 6.41 0.82 23.65
N GLN A 153 5.91 0.34 22.51
CA GLN A 153 5.62 -1.09 22.32
C GLN A 153 6.90 -1.95 22.38
N ILE A 154 8.01 -1.46 21.85
CA ILE A 154 9.33 -2.14 21.93
C ILE A 154 9.74 -2.30 23.40
N ILE A 155 9.56 -1.25 24.20
CA ILE A 155 9.87 -1.24 25.64
C ILE A 155 8.96 -2.23 26.39
N ASP A 156 7.65 -2.17 26.14
CA ASP A 156 6.66 -3.01 26.82
C ASP A 156 6.90 -4.51 26.52
N MET A 157 7.28 -4.83 25.28
CA MET A 157 7.66 -6.19 24.86
C MET A 157 9.08 -6.60 25.27
N ARG A 158 9.86 -5.70 25.87
CA ARG A 158 11.26 -5.93 26.30
C ARG A 158 12.17 -6.42 25.18
N LEU A 159 11.95 -5.94 23.95
CA LEU A 159 12.75 -6.30 22.79
C LEU A 159 14.07 -5.52 22.82
N LYS A 160 15.17 -6.19 23.16
CA LYS A 160 16.50 -5.55 23.32
C LYS A 160 17.20 -5.24 22.00
N ASN A 161 17.02 -6.08 20.99
CA ASN A 161 17.65 -5.95 19.66
C ASN A 161 16.65 -5.36 18.66
N THR A 162 15.97 -4.29 19.04
CA THR A 162 14.95 -3.65 18.21
C THR A 162 14.96 -2.16 18.45
N GLU A 163 14.97 -1.38 17.38
CA GLU A 163 14.97 0.08 17.46
C GLU A 163 14.04 0.70 16.41
N ALA A 164 13.47 1.84 16.78
CA ALA A 164 12.72 2.69 15.86
C ALA A 164 13.49 4.00 15.65
N LEU A 165 13.84 4.29 14.40
CA LEU A 165 14.67 5.45 14.04
C LEU A 165 13.87 6.62 13.45
N GLY A 166 12.55 6.47 13.38
CA GLY A 166 11.66 7.51 12.87
C GLY A 166 11.58 7.53 11.35
N PHE A 167 11.19 8.69 10.79
CA PHE A 167 11.23 8.94 9.35
C PHE A 167 12.68 9.20 8.89
N LYS A 168 13.08 8.59 7.78
CA LYS A 168 14.36 8.82 7.10
C LYS A 168 14.09 9.12 5.64
N LEU A 169 14.69 10.20 5.13
CA LEU A 169 14.58 10.57 3.71
C LEU A 169 15.42 9.65 2.83
N ASN A 170 16.66 9.37 3.26
CA ASN A 170 17.54 8.41 2.61
C ASN A 170 17.51 7.09 3.39
N VAL A 171 17.13 6.01 2.73
CA VAL A 171 16.99 4.67 3.30
C VAL A 171 17.98 3.66 2.71
N ASP A 172 18.82 4.09 1.78
CA ASP A 172 19.68 3.21 0.98
C ASP A 172 20.68 2.44 1.86
N GLU A 173 21.27 3.12 2.86
CA GLU A 173 22.21 2.49 3.80
C GLU A 173 21.54 1.36 4.61
N TYR A 174 20.27 1.52 4.95
CA TYR A 174 19.53 0.53 5.73
C TYR A 174 19.22 -0.69 4.85
N TYR A 175 18.77 -0.47 3.61
CA TYR A 175 18.56 -1.56 2.67
C TYR A 175 19.84 -2.34 2.37
N GLN A 176 20.98 -1.64 2.24
CA GLN A 176 22.27 -2.30 2.02
C GLN A 176 22.73 -3.12 3.23
N ASN A 177 22.38 -2.70 4.45
CA ASN A 177 22.78 -3.35 5.70
C ASN A 177 21.78 -4.39 6.21
N ALA A 178 20.61 -4.50 5.59
CA ALA A 178 19.59 -5.49 5.90
C ALA A 178 19.94 -6.85 5.28
N SER A 179 19.58 -7.91 5.99
CA SER A 179 19.56 -9.29 5.48
C SER A 179 18.18 -9.71 5.01
N VAL A 180 17.13 -9.12 5.59
CA VAL A 180 15.71 -9.33 5.26
C VAL A 180 14.98 -8.00 5.31
#